data_AF-A0A2R6EQG6-F1
#
_entry.id   AF-A0A2R6EQG6-F1
#
_cell.length_a   1.000
_cell.length_b   1.000
_cell.length_c   1.000
_cell.angle_alpha   90.00
_cell.angle_beta   90.00
_cell.angle_gamma   90.00
#
_symmetry.space_group_name_H-M   'P 1'
#
loop_
_entity.id
_entity.type
_entity.pdbx_description
1 polymer ?
#
loop_
_entity_poly.entity_id
_entity_poly.type
_entity_poly.pdbx_seq_one_letter_code
_entity_poly.pdbx_strand_id
1 'polypeptide(L)'
;MNPSRRGDETEAIVLGRLMDSGVSILVPFGDSDRYDLVVEDDRELYRVQCKTGSWANGTVRFNRSTSTRTGGERVDSEYSADEIDAYAVYAPRTETVYWVPIEATGTGEMRLRVDEPKPGAPRSKIHWASDYELSARFDGRSPDNDPQ
;
A
#
# COMPACT_ATOMS: atom_id res chain seq x y z
N MET A 1 9.19 19.20 -5.42
CA MET A 1 8.10 18.35 -5.96
C MET A 1 6.87 18.62 -5.11
N ASN A 2 5.73 18.98 -5.72
CA ASN A 2 4.50 19.22 -4.97
C ASN A 2 4.06 17.88 -4.34
N PRO A 3 3.76 17.80 -3.03
CA PRO A 3 3.32 16.57 -2.38
C PRO A 3 2.18 15.86 -3.10
N SER A 4 1.30 16.60 -3.79
CA SER A 4 0.22 16.05 -4.61
C SER A 4 0.75 15.21 -5.77
N ARG A 5 1.64 15.76 -6.61
CA ARG A 5 2.18 15.08 -7.80
C ARG A 5 2.83 13.72 -7.51
N ARG A 6 3.51 13.60 -6.35
CA ARG A 6 4.15 12.34 -5.96
C ARG A 6 3.12 11.29 -5.52
N GLY A 7 2.00 11.74 -4.95
CA GLY A 7 0.84 10.91 -4.68
C GLY A 7 0.24 10.38 -5.98
N ASP A 8 -0.11 11.30 -6.89
CA ASP A 8 -0.68 10.96 -8.20
C ASP A 8 0.20 9.95 -8.98
N GLU A 9 1.52 10.16 -9.01
CA GLU A 9 2.47 9.22 -9.62
C GLU A 9 2.44 7.85 -8.93
N THR A 10 2.32 7.82 -7.61
CA THR A 10 2.25 6.57 -6.84
C THR A 10 0.96 5.80 -7.15
N GLU A 11 -0.18 6.48 -7.15
CA GLU A 11 -1.48 5.89 -7.49
C GLU A 11 -1.47 5.30 -8.91
N ALA A 12 -0.94 6.04 -9.89
CA ALA A 12 -0.83 5.56 -11.27
C ALA A 12 0.07 4.32 -11.38
N ILE A 13 1.20 4.29 -10.67
CA ILE A 13 2.10 3.12 -10.65
C ILE A 13 1.43 1.92 -9.98
N VAL A 14 0.77 2.13 -8.84
CA VAL A 14 0.05 1.07 -8.12
C VAL A 14 -1.07 0.49 -8.97
N LEU A 15 -1.88 1.36 -9.61
CA LEU A 15 -2.91 0.94 -10.55
C LEU A 15 -2.32 0.08 -11.67
N GLY A 16 -1.22 0.52 -12.28
CA GLY A 16 -0.48 -0.25 -13.29
C GLY A 16 -0.07 -1.64 -12.81
N ARG A 17 0.53 -1.74 -11.63
CA ARG A 17 0.98 -3.02 -11.06
C ARG A 17 -0.17 -3.96 -10.69
N LEU A 18 -1.29 -3.42 -10.21
CA LEU A 18 -2.48 -4.21 -9.96
C LEU A 18 -3.08 -4.73 -11.28
N MET A 19 -3.12 -3.90 -12.34
CA MET A 19 -3.56 -4.35 -13.67
C MET A 19 -2.66 -5.47 -14.22
N ASP A 20 -1.34 -5.32 -14.08
CA ASP A 20 -0.36 -6.35 -14.47
C ASP A 20 -0.60 -7.68 -13.73
N SER A 21 -1.17 -7.62 -12.52
CA SER A 21 -1.48 -8.80 -11.67
C SER A 21 -2.82 -9.47 -12.03
N GLY A 22 -3.58 -8.93 -12.99
CA GLY A 22 -4.83 -9.53 -13.47
C GLY A 22 -6.04 -9.35 -12.54
N VAL A 23 -5.96 -8.49 -11.52
CA VAL A 23 -7.10 -8.20 -10.63
C VAL A 23 -8.01 -7.11 -11.20
N SER A 24 -9.30 -7.20 -10.88
CA SER A 24 -10.27 -6.16 -11.21
C SER A 24 -10.10 -4.97 -10.26
N ILE A 25 -10.17 -3.76 -10.80
CA ILE A 25 -9.92 -2.51 -10.05
C ILE A 25 -11.05 -1.54 -10.33
N LEU A 26 -11.65 -1.00 -9.28
CA LEU A 26 -12.62 0.08 -9.34
C LEU A 26 -11.92 1.36 -8.88
N VAL A 27 -12.03 2.42 -9.70
CA VAL A 27 -11.49 3.74 -9.39
C VAL A 27 -12.65 4.62 -8.91
N PRO A 28 -12.64 5.06 -7.63
CA PRO A 28 -13.64 6.00 -7.12
C PRO A 28 -13.62 7.31 -7.90
N PHE A 29 -14.78 7.95 -8.03
CA PHE A 29 -14.88 9.23 -8.75
C PHE A 29 -14.80 10.40 -7.77
N GLY A 30 -13.66 11.10 -7.78
CA GLY A 30 -13.38 12.29 -6.96
C GLY A 30 -12.47 12.01 -5.75
N ASP A 31 -11.93 13.07 -5.14
CA ASP A 31 -10.90 12.97 -4.08
C ASP A 31 -11.48 13.04 -2.64
N SER A 32 -12.78 12.76 -2.47
CA SER A 32 -13.42 12.86 -1.15
C SER A 32 -13.29 11.59 -0.31
N ASP A 33 -12.90 10.48 -0.94
CA ASP A 33 -12.85 9.18 -0.28
C ASP A 33 -11.53 8.97 0.48
N ARG A 34 -11.59 8.07 1.47
CA ARG A 34 -10.44 7.70 2.32
C ARG A 34 -9.52 6.65 1.67
N TYR A 35 -9.84 6.22 0.45
CA TYR A 35 -9.11 5.22 -0.31
C TYR A 35 -9.00 5.70 -1.76
N ASP A 36 -7.93 5.33 -2.43
CA ASP A 36 -7.67 5.76 -3.80
C ASP A 36 -8.20 4.75 -4.82
N LEU A 37 -8.29 3.47 -4.43
CA LEU A 37 -8.69 2.35 -5.28
C LEU A 37 -9.55 1.36 -4.49
N VAL A 38 -10.36 0.59 -5.22
CA VAL A 38 -10.95 -0.65 -4.70
C VAL A 38 -10.48 -1.81 -5.58
N VAL A 39 -9.95 -2.86 -4.96
CA VAL A 39 -9.47 -4.07 -5.65
C VAL A 39 -10.44 -5.20 -5.38
N GLU A 40 -10.92 -5.84 -6.43
CA GLU A 40 -11.74 -7.05 -6.34
C GLU A 40 -10.86 -8.29 -6.48
N ASP A 41 -10.94 -9.17 -5.49
CA ASP A 41 -10.19 -10.44 -5.43
C ASP A 41 -11.10 -11.53 -4.87
N ASP A 42 -11.34 -12.59 -5.64
CA ASP A 42 -12.26 -13.69 -5.28
C ASP A 42 -13.67 -13.24 -4.84
N ARG A 43 -14.22 -12.19 -5.47
CA ARG A 43 -15.52 -11.53 -5.17
C ARG A 43 -15.54 -10.72 -3.87
N GLU A 44 -14.42 -10.60 -3.18
CA GLU A 44 -14.26 -9.69 -2.05
C GLU A 44 -13.71 -8.35 -2.56
N LEU A 45 -14.21 -7.25 -1.99
CA LEU A 45 -13.77 -5.90 -2.33
C LEU A 45 -12.87 -5.35 -1.23
N TYR A 46 -11.67 -4.92 -1.60
CA TYR A 46 -10.69 -4.32 -0.71
C TYR A 46 -10.56 -2.84 -1.04
N ARG A 47 -10.86 -1.96 -0.09
CA ARG A 47 -10.59 -0.51 -0.16
C ARG A 47 -9.10 -0.28 0.12
N VAL A 48 -8.41 0.31 -0.84
CA VAL A 48 -6.95 0.43 -0.84
C VAL A 48 -6.53 1.87 -0.86
N GLN A 49 -5.67 2.25 0.08
CA GLN A 49 -4.98 3.52 0.05
C GLN A 49 -3.56 3.33 -0.49
N CYS A 50 -3.20 4.11 -1.52
CA CYS A 50 -1.85 4.18 -2.05
C CYS A 50 -0.97 5.07 -1.17
N LYS A 51 0.28 4.64 -0.97
CA LYS A 51 1.30 5.44 -0.26
C LYS A 51 2.64 5.32 -0.94
N THR A 52 3.41 6.41 -0.94
CA THR A 52 4.81 6.33 -1.32
C THR A 52 5.67 5.92 -0.12
N GLY A 53 6.35 4.78 -0.25
CA GLY A 53 7.37 4.34 0.68
C GLY A 53 8.66 5.15 0.56
N SER A 54 9.26 5.47 1.70
CA SER A 54 10.58 6.11 1.78
C SER A 54 11.62 5.10 2.24
N TRP A 55 12.84 5.18 1.70
CA TRP A 55 13.91 4.28 2.12
C TRP A 55 14.72 4.85 3.28
N ALA A 56 14.95 4.03 4.31
CA ALA A 56 15.92 4.34 5.35
C ALA A 56 16.46 3.06 6.02
N ASN A 57 17.79 2.95 6.13
CA ASN A 57 18.48 1.88 6.85
C ASN A 57 18.03 0.46 6.48
N GLY A 58 17.92 0.15 5.17
CA GLY A 58 17.50 -1.18 4.71
C GLY A 58 16.02 -1.47 4.91
N THR A 59 15.21 -0.44 5.11
CA THR A 59 13.75 -0.54 5.23
C THR A 59 13.04 0.40 4.30
N VAL A 60 11.89 -0.03 3.79
CA VAL A 60 10.85 0.83 3.24
C VAL A 60 9.97 1.28 4.41
N ARG A 61 9.67 2.57 4.50
CA ARG A 61 8.86 3.17 5.57
C ARG A 61 7.71 3.97 5.00
N PHE A 62 6.55 3.85 5.63
CA PHE A 62 5.38 4.66 5.31
C PHE A 62 4.59 4.96 6.58
N ASN A 63 3.94 6.13 6.59
CA ASN A 63 3.04 6.52 7.66
C ASN A 63 1.63 6.04 7.38
N ARG A 64 0.93 5.62 8.43
CA ARG A 64 -0.49 5.28 8.37
C ARG A 64 -1.41 6.50 8.37
N SER A 65 -0.98 7.66 8.82
CA SER A 65 -1.89 8.81 8.94
C SER A 65 -2.22 9.43 7.58
N THR A 66 -3.48 9.83 7.41
CA THR A 66 -3.78 10.97 6.51
C THR A 66 -3.44 12.25 7.22
N SER A 67 -3.10 13.24 6.42
CA SER A 67 -3.17 14.61 6.89
C SER A 67 -4.32 15.28 6.17
N THR A 68 -5.47 15.38 6.83
CA THR A 68 -6.61 16.10 6.29
C THR A 68 -6.55 17.52 6.81
N ARG A 69 -6.64 18.52 5.93
CA ARG A 69 -6.79 19.91 6.36
C ARG A 69 -8.26 20.20 6.58
N THR A 70 -8.69 20.25 7.85
CA THR A 70 -10.03 20.71 8.22
C THR A 70 -9.90 22.11 8.80
N GLY A 71 -10.53 23.12 8.18
CA GLY A 71 -10.56 24.49 8.71
C GLY A 71 -9.21 25.23 8.74
N GLY A 72 -8.21 24.77 7.97
CA GLY A 72 -6.88 25.39 7.92
C GLY A 72 -5.84 24.75 8.86
N GLU A 73 -6.25 23.83 9.74
CA GLU A 73 -5.36 23.07 10.61
C GLU A 73 -5.09 21.67 10.06
N ARG A 74 -3.88 21.18 10.32
CA ARG A 74 -3.45 19.82 9.95
C ARG A 74 -4.05 18.85 10.98
N VAL A 75 -5.08 18.10 10.60
CA VAL A 75 -5.61 17.02 11.43
C VAL A 75 -5.04 15.72 10.92
N ASP A 76 -4.17 15.11 11.73
CA ASP A 76 -3.68 13.76 11.45
C ASP A 76 -4.68 12.76 12.05
N SER A 77 -5.34 11.96 11.21
CA SER A 77 -6.21 10.86 11.64
C SER A 77 -5.65 9.53 11.16
N GLU A 78 -5.56 8.55 12.06
CA GLU A 78 -5.24 7.17 11.71
C GLU A 78 -6.45 6.53 11.02
N TYR A 79 -6.23 5.79 9.93
CA TYR A 79 -7.32 5.05 9.32
C TYR A 79 -7.78 3.92 10.25
N SER A 80 -9.09 3.79 10.43
CA SER A 80 -9.67 2.57 11.01
C SER A 80 -9.87 1.50 9.92
N ALA A 81 -10.08 0.25 10.35
CA ALA A 81 -10.52 -0.83 9.45
C ALA A 81 -11.88 -0.54 8.79
N ASP A 82 -12.62 0.44 9.30
CA ASP A 82 -13.87 0.89 8.69
C ASP A 82 -13.62 1.86 7.52
N GLU A 83 -12.40 2.37 7.32
CA GLU A 83 -12.07 3.33 6.27
C GLU A 83 -11.32 2.68 5.10
N ILE A 84 -10.37 1.79 5.37
CA ILE A 84 -9.58 1.05 4.35
C ILE A 84 -9.29 -0.37 4.83
N ASP A 85 -9.07 -1.28 3.88
CA ASP A 85 -8.75 -2.68 4.15
C ASP A 85 -7.24 -2.96 3.97
N ALA A 86 -6.56 -2.21 3.10
CA ALA A 86 -5.12 -2.35 2.89
C ALA A 86 -4.43 -1.04 2.44
N TYR A 87 -3.11 -1.01 2.62
CA TYR A 87 -2.24 -0.06 1.95
C TYR A 87 -1.55 -0.71 0.76
N ALA A 88 -1.50 -0.02 -0.37
CA ALA A 88 -0.60 -0.33 -1.47
C ALA A 88 0.57 0.66 -1.45
N VAL A 89 1.75 0.18 -1.05
CA VAL A 89 2.92 1.03 -0.81
C VAL A 89 3.91 0.88 -1.95
N TYR A 90 4.01 1.88 -2.81
CA TYR A 90 5.06 1.92 -3.83
C TYR A 90 6.37 2.43 -3.23
N ALA A 91 7.45 1.65 -3.35
CA ALA A 91 8.78 2.06 -2.92
C ALA A 91 9.71 2.31 -4.13
N PRO A 92 10.02 3.58 -4.46
CA PRO A 92 10.83 3.91 -5.63
C PRO A 92 12.23 3.28 -5.65
N ARG A 93 12.79 2.95 -4.48
CA ARG A 93 14.14 2.38 -4.41
C ARG A 93 14.19 0.91 -4.79
N THR A 94 13.16 0.13 -4.46
CA THR A 94 13.08 -1.28 -4.85
C THR A 94 12.24 -1.47 -6.12
N GLU A 95 11.59 -0.40 -6.59
CA GLU A 95 10.63 -0.41 -7.71
C GLU A 95 9.48 -1.40 -7.51
N THR A 96 9.12 -1.64 -6.24
CA THR A 96 8.15 -2.66 -5.81
C THR A 96 6.92 -2.00 -5.21
N VAL A 97 5.76 -2.61 -5.41
CA VAL A 97 4.54 -2.31 -4.67
C VAL A 97 4.35 -3.36 -3.59
N TYR A 98 4.10 -2.93 -2.37
CA TYR A 98 3.81 -3.80 -1.24
C TYR A 98 2.33 -3.72 -0.86
N TRP A 99 1.65 -4.86 -0.79
CA TRP A 99 0.31 -5.00 -0.26
C TRP A 99 0.35 -5.24 1.25
N VAL A 100 -0.12 -4.28 2.03
CA VAL A 100 -0.08 -4.36 3.50
C VAL A 100 -1.50 -4.31 4.06
N PRO A 101 -2.06 -5.44 4.55
CA PRO A 101 -3.36 -5.46 5.21
C PRO A 101 -3.36 -4.56 6.44
N ILE A 102 -4.47 -3.84 6.68
CA ILE A 102 -4.55 -2.91 7.81
C ILE A 102 -4.35 -3.62 9.16
N GLU A 103 -4.74 -4.88 9.29
CA GLU A 103 -4.59 -5.69 10.50
C GLU A 103 -3.14 -6.03 10.81
N ALA A 104 -2.29 -6.09 9.78
CA ALA A 104 -0.85 -6.29 9.94
C ALA A 104 -0.14 -5.00 10.40
N THR A 105 -0.84 -3.87 10.35
CA THR A 105 -0.29 -2.57 10.72
C THR A 105 -0.58 -2.27 12.20
N GLY A 106 0.44 -1.87 12.97
CA GLY A 106 0.30 -1.25 14.31
C GLY A 106 0.22 0.28 14.22
N THR A 107 0.14 1.02 15.33
CA THR A 107 -0.01 2.50 15.27
C THR A 107 1.23 3.21 14.70
N GLY A 108 1.02 4.34 14.00
CA GLY A 108 2.10 5.21 13.49
C GLY A 108 2.81 4.78 12.19
N GLU A 109 4.15 4.79 12.20
CA GLU A 109 5.00 4.46 11.04
C GLU A 109 5.26 2.95 10.97
N MET A 110 4.98 2.34 9.82
CA MET A 110 5.36 0.96 9.53
C MET A 110 6.68 0.88 8.77
N ARG A 111 7.45 -0.19 9.01
CA ARG A 111 8.74 -0.44 8.37
C ARG A 111 8.81 -1.85 7.83
N LEU A 112 8.96 -1.97 6.51
CA LEU A 112 9.19 -3.22 5.80
C LEU A 112 10.70 -3.40 5.60
N ARG A 113 11.26 -4.49 6.09
CA ARG A 113 12.70 -4.80 6.06
C ARG A 113 13.07 -5.52 4.76
N VAL A 114 13.99 -4.92 4.02
CA VAL A 114 14.52 -5.47 2.75
C VAL A 114 15.91 -6.08 2.99
N ASP A 115 16.81 -5.31 3.62
CA ASP A 115 18.17 -5.77 3.85
C ASP A 115 18.27 -6.63 5.12
N GLU A 116 19.32 -7.44 5.25
CA GLU A 116 19.61 -8.19 6.46
C GLU A 116 19.74 -7.24 7.69
N PRO A 117 19.06 -7.50 8.83
CA PRO A 117 19.19 -6.67 10.02
C PRO A 117 20.56 -6.86 10.68
N LYS A 118 20.88 -5.96 11.61
CA LYS A 118 22.08 -6.12 12.44
C LYS A 118 22.04 -7.45 13.21
N PRO A 119 23.20 -8.11 13.44
CA PRO A 119 23.26 -9.34 14.22
C PRO A 119 22.54 -9.21 15.57
N GLY A 120 21.77 -10.22 15.95
CA GLY A 120 21.01 -10.24 17.20
C GLY A 120 19.64 -9.55 17.17
N ALA A 121 19.21 -9.01 16.02
CA ALA A 121 17.85 -8.48 15.89
C ALA A 121 16.79 -9.59 16.03
N PRO A 122 15.68 -9.35 16.76
CA PRO A 122 14.62 -10.33 16.94
C PRO A 122 13.82 -10.51 15.63
N ARG A 123 14.16 -11.54 14.85
CA ARG A 123 13.59 -11.78 13.51
C ARG A 123 12.08 -11.96 13.51
N SER A 124 11.50 -12.49 14.59
CA SER A 124 10.05 -12.69 14.74
C SER A 124 9.25 -11.38 14.84
N LYS A 125 9.91 -10.24 15.07
CA LYS A 125 9.27 -8.91 15.14
C LYS A 125 9.50 -8.07 13.88
N ILE A 126 10.11 -8.67 12.86
CA ILE A 126 10.43 -7.98 11.60
C ILE A 126 9.28 -8.22 10.62
N HIS A 127 8.74 -7.14 10.08
CA HIS A 127 7.91 -7.18 8.89
C HIS A 127 8.85 -7.26 7.68
N TRP A 128 9.06 -8.46 7.13
CA TRP A 128 9.91 -8.62 5.94
C TRP A 128 9.18 -8.11 4.71
N ALA A 129 9.88 -7.34 3.89
CA ALA A 129 9.29 -6.76 2.68
C ALA A 129 8.75 -7.82 1.72
N SER A 130 9.43 -8.96 1.62
CA SER A 130 9.02 -10.13 0.84
C SER A 130 7.63 -10.66 1.20
N ASP A 131 7.24 -10.56 2.47
CA ASP A 131 5.95 -11.09 2.96
C ASP A 131 4.77 -10.22 2.52
N TYR A 132 5.07 -9.01 2.04
CA TYR A 132 4.07 -8.01 1.63
C TYR A 132 4.21 -7.65 0.16
N GLU A 133 5.04 -8.30 -0.65
CA GLU A 133 5.12 -7.97 -2.08
C GLU A 133 3.76 -8.19 -2.75
N LEU A 134 3.33 -7.25 -3.60
CA LEU A 134 2.06 -7.35 -4.32
C LEU A 134 1.99 -8.66 -5.13
N SER A 135 3.10 -9.01 -5.76
CA SER A 135 3.31 -10.27 -6.49
C SER A 135 3.07 -11.49 -5.60
N ALA A 136 3.56 -11.50 -4.37
CA ALA A 136 3.36 -12.63 -3.45
C ALA A 136 1.87 -12.87 -3.13
N ARG A 137 1.02 -11.83 -3.26
CA ARG A 137 -0.42 -11.94 -3.08
C ARG A 137 -1.16 -12.34 -4.36
N PHE A 138 -0.80 -11.75 -5.51
CA PHE A 138 -1.62 -11.82 -6.72
C PHE A 138 -0.96 -12.54 -7.91
N ASP A 139 0.36 -12.74 -7.93
CA ASP A 139 1.03 -13.45 -9.03
C ASP A 139 0.61 -14.93 -9.04
N GLY A 140 0.23 -15.39 -10.24
CA GLY A 140 -0.32 -16.74 -10.47
C GLY A 140 -1.74 -16.72 -11.07
N ARG A 141 -2.39 -15.56 -11.10
CA ARG A 141 -3.72 -15.35 -11.67
C ARG A 141 -3.60 -14.70 -13.04
N SER A 142 -3.29 -15.49 -14.06
CA SER A 142 -3.31 -15.00 -15.44
C SER A 142 -4.75 -14.65 -15.83
N PRO A 143 -5.03 -13.46 -16.42
CA PRO A 143 -6.36 -13.09 -16.88
C PRO A 143 -6.91 -14.02 -17.98
N ASP A 144 -6.05 -14.86 -18.57
CA ASP A 144 -6.41 -15.85 -19.59
C ASP A 144 -7.09 -17.12 -19.05
N ASN A 145 -7.29 -17.23 -17.73
CA ASN A 145 -7.80 -18.44 -17.09
C ASN A 145 -9.28 -18.35 -16.64
N ASP A 146 -10.02 -17.33 -17.06
CA ASP A 146 -11.45 -17.21 -16.77
C ASP A 146 -12.25 -18.02 -17.81
N PRO A 147 -12.97 -19.09 -17.42
CA PRO A 147 -13.77 -19.85 -18.38
C PRO A 147 -14.96 -19.01 -18.85
N GLN A 148 -14.97 -18.73 -20.16
CA GLN A 148 -16.13 -18.15 -20.88
C GLN A 148 -17.39 -19.02 -20.74
#